data_AF-A0A0H5QKD2-F1
#
_entry.id   AF-A0A0H5QKD2-F1
#
_cell.length_a   1.000
_cell.length_b   1.000
_cell.length_c   1.000
_cell.angle_alpha   90.00
_cell.angle_beta   90.00
_cell.angle_gamma   90.00
#
_symmetry.space_group_name_H-M   'P 1'
#
loop_
_entity.id
_entity.type
_entity.pdbx_description
1 polymer ?
#
loop_
_entity_poly.entity_id
_entity_poly.type
_entity_poly.pdbx_seq_one_letter_code
_entity_poly.pdbx_strand_id
1 'polypeptide(L)'
;MPKEIEDYVHRIGRTGRRGKTGLATTFINRSCNETTLLDLKHLLMEAKQHVPPVLMTLQDGASADGGCAYCGGLGHRVTDCPKYMSHSKEKMKASMGARGDGLSTGY
;
A
#
# COMPACT_ATOMS: atom_id res chain seq x y z
N MET A 1 -9.47 4.16 -7.95
CA MET A 1 -8.19 4.37 -7.23
C MET A 1 -7.24 3.23 -7.54
N PRO A 2 -5.91 3.45 -7.73
CA PRO A 2 -4.95 2.35 -7.82
C PRO A 2 -4.92 1.53 -6.52
N LYS A 3 -4.44 0.28 -6.61
CA LYS A 3 -4.36 -0.62 -5.45
C LYS A 3 -3.30 -0.18 -4.45
N GLU A 4 -2.19 0.36 -4.96
CA GLU A 4 -1.05 0.83 -4.17
C GLU A 4 -1.05 2.36 -4.06
N ILE A 5 -0.62 2.88 -2.90
CA ILE A 5 -0.56 4.33 -2.67
C ILE A 5 0.54 5.02 -3.49
N GLU A 6 1.66 4.34 -3.74
CA GLU A 6 2.78 4.86 -4.55
C GLU A 6 2.31 5.18 -5.97
N ASP A 7 1.52 4.29 -6.57
CA ASP A 7 0.91 4.50 -7.89
C ASP A 7 -0.03 5.70 -7.90
N TYR A 8 -0.73 5.96 -6.79
CA TYR A 8 -1.55 7.16 -6.65
C TYR A 8 -0.68 8.42 -6.67
N VAL A 9 0.41 8.45 -5.90
CA VAL A 9 1.38 9.55 -5.88
C VAL A 9 1.94 9.82 -7.29
N HIS A 10 2.35 8.77 -8.00
CA HIS A 10 2.86 8.90 -9.37
C HIS A 10 1.83 9.47 -10.37
N ARG A 11 0.53 9.16 -10.17
CA ARG A 11 -0.57 9.68 -10.98
C ARG A 11 -0.82 11.16 -10.71
N ILE A 12 -0.96 11.56 -9.45
CA ILE A 12 -1.22 12.97 -9.11
C ILE A 12 -0.01 13.86 -9.39
N GLY A 13 1.21 13.33 -9.33
CA GLY A 13 2.45 14.03 -9.70
C GLY A 13 2.54 14.42 -11.19
N ARG A 14 1.53 14.10 -12.02
CA ARG A 14 1.44 14.55 -13.41
C ARG A 14 0.83 15.95 -13.54
N THR A 15 0.07 16.42 -12.55
CA THR A 15 -0.49 17.77 -12.53
C THR A 15 0.35 18.72 -11.66
N GLY A 16 0.15 20.04 -11.81
CA GLY A 16 0.76 21.07 -10.96
C GLY A 16 2.28 21.19 -11.06
N ARG A 17 2.81 21.75 -12.15
CA ARG A 17 4.26 21.92 -12.39
C ARG A 17 4.62 23.39 -12.64
N ARG A 18 5.88 23.74 -12.35
CA ARG A 18 6.47 25.07 -12.63
C ARG A 18 5.66 26.23 -12.03
N GLY A 19 5.30 26.12 -10.75
CA GLY A 19 4.55 27.17 -10.03
C GLY A 19 3.06 27.26 -10.37
N LYS A 20 2.53 26.37 -11.22
CA LYS A 20 1.09 26.28 -11.48
C LYS A 20 0.44 25.26 -10.54
N THR A 21 -0.71 25.61 -9.99
CA THR A 21 -1.54 24.68 -9.20
C THR A 21 -2.17 23.63 -10.10
N GLY A 22 -2.10 22.37 -9.68
CA GLY A 22 -2.78 21.25 -10.32
C GLY A 22 -3.97 20.78 -9.48
N LEU A 23 -5.01 20.26 -10.15
CA LEU A 23 -6.13 19.59 -9.49
C LEU A 23 -6.10 18.10 -9.78
N ALA A 24 -6.31 17.27 -8.76
CA ALA A 24 -6.45 15.82 -8.88
C ALA A 24 -7.72 15.36 -8.15
N THR A 25 -8.64 14.74 -8.88
CA THR A 25 -9.90 14.23 -8.35
C THR A 25 -9.88 12.71 -8.36
N THR A 26 -10.18 12.10 -7.22
CA THR A 26 -10.11 10.64 -7.05
C THR A 26 -11.46 10.10 -6.60
N PHE A 27 -11.97 9.10 -7.30
CA PHE A 27 -13.13 8.33 -6.86
C PHE A 27 -12.67 7.17 -5.96
N ILE A 28 -13.30 7.10 -4.78
CA ILE A 28 -13.11 6.04 -3.78
C ILE A 28 -14.44 5.33 -3.51
N ASN A 29 -14.37 4.04 -3.18
CA ASN A 29 -15.53 3.23 -2.83
C ASN A 29 -15.16 2.19 -1.77
N ARG A 30 -16.14 1.43 -1.27
CA ARG A 30 -15.93 0.36 -0.26
C ARG A 30 -15.12 -0.84 -0.78
N SER A 31 -14.94 -0.96 -2.10
CA SER A 31 -14.12 -2.02 -2.70
C SER A 31 -12.63 -1.67 -2.72
N CYS A 32 -12.26 -0.44 -2.35
CA CYS A 32 -10.86 -0.05 -2.18
C CYS A 32 -10.30 -0.70 -0.91
N ASN A 33 -9.05 -1.18 -0.98
CA ASN A 33 -8.38 -1.78 0.16
C ASN A 33 -8.26 -0.77 1.31
N GLU A 34 -8.58 -1.22 2.53
CA GLU A 34 -8.55 -0.39 3.73
C GLU A 34 -7.17 0.18 4.01
N THR A 35 -6.11 -0.63 3.86
CA THR A 35 -4.72 -0.19 3.98
C THR A 35 -4.41 1.00 3.07
N THR A 36 -4.85 0.95 1.81
CA THR A 36 -4.62 2.04 0.85
C THR A 36 -5.43 3.29 1.18
N LEU A 37 -6.64 3.13 1.76
CA LEU A 37 -7.44 4.26 2.23
C LEU A 37 -6.83 4.92 3.48
N LEU A 38 -6.25 4.13 4.38
CA LEU A 38 -5.47 4.63 5.51
C LEU A 38 -4.20 5.35 5.05
N ASP A 39 -3.46 4.78 4.11
CA ASP A 39 -2.31 5.47 3.51
C ASP A 39 -2.72 6.80 2.86
N LEU A 40 -3.87 6.83 2.16
CA LEU A 40 -4.43 8.04 1.56
C LEU A 40 -4.82 9.09 2.62
N LYS A 41 -5.44 8.68 3.72
CA LYS A 41 -5.79 9.56 4.85
C LYS A 41 -4.55 10.29 5.37
N HIS A 42 -3.50 9.53 5.70
CA HIS A 42 -2.24 10.08 6.23
C HIS A 42 -1.53 10.96 5.21
N LEU A 43 -1.53 10.57 3.93
CA LEU A 43 -0.96 11.38 2.85
C LEU A 43 -1.66 12.74 2.70
N LEU A 44 -2.99 12.78 2.78
CA LEU A 44 -3.75 14.03 2.74
C LEU A 44 -3.46 14.91 3.97
N MET A 45 -3.29 14.32 5.15
CA MET A 45 -2.93 15.04 6.38
C MET A 45 -1.52 15.64 6.29
N GLU A 46 -0.53 14.87 5.84
CA GLU A 46 0.86 15.33 5.66
C GLU A 46 0.93 16.46 4.63
N ALA A 47 0.17 16.35 3.53
CA ALA A 47 0.06 17.36 2.49
C ALA A 47 -0.84 18.55 2.86
N LYS A 48 -1.35 18.61 4.10
CA LYS A 48 -2.26 19.65 4.61
C LYS A 48 -3.50 19.87 3.74
N GLN A 49 -3.98 18.80 3.12
CA GLN A 49 -5.20 18.81 2.30
C GLN A 49 -6.43 18.54 3.16
N HIS A 50 -7.59 18.93 2.67
CA HIS A 50 -8.86 18.63 3.32
C HIS A 50 -9.13 17.11 3.28
N VAL A 51 -9.18 16.48 4.44
CA VAL A 51 -9.47 15.04 4.58
C VAL A 51 -10.99 14.83 4.59
N PRO A 52 -11.58 14.09 3.64
CA PRO A 52 -13.00 13.78 3.65
C PRO A 52 -13.43 13.03 4.93
N PRO A 53 -14.64 13.28 5.49
CA PRO A 53 -15.11 12.61 6.71
C PRO A 53 -15.07 11.09 6.64
N VAL A 54 -15.36 10.51 5.46
CA VAL A 54 -15.30 9.06 5.22
C VAL A 54 -13.90 8.45 5.46
N LEU A 55 -12.84 9.24 5.29
CA LEU A 55 -11.47 8.80 5.61
C LEU A 55 -11.12 9.07 7.08
N MET A 56 -11.69 10.12 7.69
CA MET A 56 -11.48 10.41 9.11
C MET A 56 -12.06 9.32 10.02
N THR A 57 -13.15 8.66 9.60
CA THR A 57 -13.75 7.55 10.35
C THR A 57 -12.92 6.27 10.33
N LEU A 58 -11.92 6.17 9.45
CA LEU A 58 -11.01 5.03 9.43
C LEU A 58 -10.11 5.06 10.66
N GLN A 59 -10.03 3.93 11.35
CA GLN A 59 -9.29 3.79 12.58
C GLN A 59 -7.81 3.66 12.28
N ASP A 60 -6.98 4.49 12.93
CA ASP A 60 -5.54 4.46 12.69
C ASP A 60 -4.94 3.19 13.28
N GLY A 61 -4.37 2.35 12.41
CA GLY A 61 -3.65 1.15 12.79
C GLY A 61 -2.33 1.52 13.47
N ALA A 62 -2.36 1.72 14.79
CA ALA A 62 -1.21 1.72 15.72
C ALA A 62 0.08 2.50 15.31
N SER A 63 0.01 3.50 14.44
CA SER A 63 1.20 4.21 13.96
C SER A 63 0.94 5.70 13.82
N ALA A 64 0.87 6.40 14.97
CA ALA A 64 0.98 7.85 15.01
C ALA A 64 2.40 8.35 14.62
N ASP A 65 3.42 7.48 14.62
CA ASP A 65 4.83 7.90 14.51
C ASP A 65 5.71 7.04 13.58
N GLY A 66 5.14 6.12 12.79
CA GLY A 66 5.98 5.28 11.93
C GLY A 66 5.19 4.39 11.00
N GLY A 67 5.13 4.79 9.74
CA GLY A 67 4.60 3.97 8.65
C GLY A 67 5.34 2.65 8.47
N CYS A 68 4.95 1.89 7.47
CA CYS A 68 5.52 0.60 7.16
C CYS A 68 6.94 0.75 6.60
N ALA A 69 7.96 0.34 7.36
CA ALA A 69 9.36 0.35 6.91
C ALA A 69 9.64 -0.57 5.70
N TYR A 70 8.76 -1.54 5.42
CA TYR A 70 8.94 -2.48 4.31
C TYR A 70 8.48 -1.90 2.96
N CYS A 71 7.33 -1.22 2.92
CA CYS A 71 6.78 -0.66 1.69
C CYS A 71 6.72 0.87 1.64
N GLY A 72 7.06 1.57 2.73
CA GLY A 72 6.93 3.02 2.83
C GLY A 72 5.47 3.52 2.97
N GLY A 73 4.50 2.64 3.17
CA GLY A 73 3.09 3.02 3.40
C GLY A 73 2.90 3.76 4.72
N LEU A 74 1.99 4.74 4.76
CA LEU A 74 1.86 5.68 5.89
C LEU A 74 0.80 5.28 6.92
N GLY A 75 -0.12 4.37 6.57
CA GLY A 75 -1.30 4.01 7.35
C GLY A 75 -1.30 2.61 7.96
N HIS A 76 -0.16 1.91 7.93
CA HIS A 76 -0.05 0.55 8.46
C HIS A 76 1.37 0.18 8.90
N ARG A 77 1.50 -0.87 9.72
CA ARG A 77 2.78 -1.43 10.17
C ARG A 77 3.30 -2.52 9.23
N VAL A 78 4.56 -2.91 9.38
CA VAL A 78 5.15 -4.03 8.61
C VAL A 78 4.37 -5.34 8.81
N THR A 79 3.80 -5.55 10.01
CA THR A 79 2.95 -6.71 10.32
C THR A 79 1.66 -6.77 9.50
N ASP A 80 1.10 -5.60 9.18
CA ASP A 80 -0.17 -5.45 8.47
C ASP A 80 0.05 -5.06 7.01
N CYS A 81 1.29 -5.24 6.51
CA CYS A 81 1.68 -4.83 5.18
C CYS A 81 1.29 -5.85 4.10
N PRO A 82 0.42 -5.49 3.14
CA PRO A 82 -0.02 -6.40 2.08
C PRO A 82 1.14 -6.91 1.22
N LYS A 83 2.14 -6.05 0.96
CA LYS A 83 3.34 -6.43 0.20
C LYS A 83 4.20 -7.44 0.97
N TYR A 84 4.38 -7.24 2.28
CA TYR A 84 5.17 -8.15 3.12
C TYR A 84 4.52 -9.53 3.19
N MET A 85 3.21 -9.60 3.40
CA MET A 85 2.45 -10.85 3.43
C MET A 85 2.55 -11.62 2.11
N SER A 86 2.46 -10.90 0.99
CA SER A 86 2.55 -11.49 -0.36
C SER A 86 3.93 -12.10 -0.61
N HIS A 87 5.00 -11.35 -0.32
CA HIS A 87 6.37 -11.81 -0.53
C HIS A 87 6.78 -12.93 0.45
N SER A 88 6.30 -12.90 1.70
CA SER A 88 6.52 -13.98 2.67
C SER A 88 5.84 -15.28 2.22
N LYS A 89 4.62 -15.19 1.69
CA LYS A 89 3.87 -16.33 1.12
C LYS A 89 4.58 -16.92 -0.11
N GLU A 90 5.11 -16.07 -0.98
CA GLU A 90 5.91 -16.47 -2.15
C GLU A 90 7.17 -17.23 -1.71
N LYS A 91 7.93 -16.69 -0.75
CA LYS A 91 9.12 -17.35 -0.19
C LYS A 91 8.82 -18.69 0.48
N MET A 92 7.74 -18.78 1.27
CA MET A 92 7.34 -20.07 1.86
C MET A 92 6.95 -21.10 0.80
N LYS A 93 6.20 -20.70 -0.24
CA LYS A 93 5.89 -21.57 -1.38
C LYS A 93 7.14 -22.06 -2.10
N ALA A 94 8.10 -21.17 -2.34
CA ALA A 94 9.37 -21.52 -2.97
C ALA A 94 10.20 -22.51 -2.11
N SER A 95 10.20 -22.35 -0.78
CA SER A 95 10.93 -23.27 0.11
C SER A 95 10.31 -24.67 0.24
N MET A 96 8.98 -24.80 0.08
CA MET A 96 8.30 -26.11 0.07
C MET A 96 8.43 -26.83 -1.28
N GLY A 97 8.63 -26.10 -2.38
CA GLY A 97 8.81 -26.67 -3.72
C GLY A 97 10.20 -27.22 -4.02
N ALA A 98 11.21 -26.95 -3.18
CA ALA A 98 12.60 -27.34 -3.42
C ALA A 98 12.99 -28.72 -2.86
N ARG A 99 12.04 -29.57 -2.43
CA ARG A 99 12.30 -30.90 -1.84
C ARG A 99 11.63 -32.05 -2.61
N GLY A 100 11.61 -31.96 -3.95
CA GLY A 100 10.84 -32.87 -4.79
C GLY A 100 11.53 -33.43 -6.03
N ASP A 101 12.85 -33.29 -6.22
CA ASP A 101 13.55 -33.88 -7.37
C ASP A 101 14.64 -34.84 -6.89
N GLY A 102 14.21 -36.01 -6.44
CA GLY A 102 15.12 -37.07 -6.05
C GLY A 102 14.37 -38.37 -5.87
N LEU A 103 14.11 -39.08 -6.98
CA LEU A 103 14.24 -40.54 -7.06
C LEU A 103 13.88 -41.09 -8.45
N SER A 104 14.71 -42.03 -8.91
CA SER A 104 14.39 -43.14 -9.84
C SER A 104 14.18 -42.75 -11.31
N THR A 105 14.87 -43.35 -12.29
CA THR A 105 15.02 -44.81 -12.45
C THR A 105 16.20 -45.09 -13.36
N GLY A 106 17.17 -45.87 -12.87
CA GLY A 106 18.06 -46.62 -13.73
C GLY A 106 17.33 -47.83 -14.27
N TYR A 107 17.50 -48.11 -15.56
CA TYR A 107 17.78 -49.39 -16.23
C TYR A 107 17.74 -49.15 -17.73
#